data_AF-A0A251WF20-F1
#
_entry.id   AF-A0A251WF20-F1
#
_cell.length_a   1.000
_cell.length_b   1.000
_cell.length_c   1.000
_cell.angle_alpha   90.00
_cell.angle_beta   90.00
_cell.angle_gamma   90.00
#
_symmetry.space_group_name_H-M   'P 1'
#
loop_
_entity.id
_entity.type
_entity.pdbx_description
1 polymer ?
#
loop_
_entity_poly.entity_id
_entity_poly.type
_entity_poly.pdbx_seq_one_letter_code
_entity_poly.pdbx_strand_id
1 'polypeptide(L)' 'MKKIPVALILLLVIAFIGFGDQVLPRPIGRYSLQARTSIDQMMINLFPTWKPKNPNARTEDALQQTEQKR' A
#
# COMPACT_ATOMS: atom_id res chain seq x y z
N MET A 1 35.27 0.37 -17.00
CA MET A 1 34.04 0.58 -16.21
C MET A 1 33.58 2.02 -16.42
N LYS A 2 32.45 2.24 -17.12
CA LYS A 2 31.91 3.59 -17.34
C LYS A 2 31.31 4.07 -16.02
N LYS A 3 31.79 5.21 -15.49
CA LYS A 3 31.25 5.81 -14.27
C LYS A 3 29.89 6.39 -14.62
N ILE A 4 28.83 5.87 -14.00
CA ILE A 4 27.49 6.45 -14.13
C ILE A 4 27.52 7.78 -13.37
N PRO A 5 27.18 8.92 -14.01
CA PRO A 5 27.16 10.19 -13.32
C PRO A 5 26.07 10.17 -12.24
N VAL A 6 26.41 10.59 -11.03
CA VAL A 6 25.50 10.62 -9.87
C VAL A 6 24.22 11.40 -10.20
N ALA A 7 24.34 12.45 -10.99
CA ALA A 7 23.20 13.24 -11.48
C ALA A 7 22.18 12.40 -12.29
N LEU A 8 22.63 11.41 -13.07
CA LEU A 8 21.75 10.52 -13.83
C LEU A 8 21.01 9.56 -12.90
N ILE A 9 21.66 9.04 -11.87
CA ILE A 9 21.02 8.19 -10.86
C ILE A 9 19.95 8.98 -10.12
N LEU A 10 20.27 10.22 -9.72
CA LEU A 10 19.36 11.08 -8.99
C LEU A 10 18.15 11.49 -9.86
N LEU A 11 18.38 11.77 -11.15
CA LEU A 11 17.32 12.02 -12.13
C LEU A 11 16.41 10.79 -12.32
N LEU A 12 16.98 9.59 -12.39
CA LEU A 12 16.20 8.35 -12.48
C LEU A 12 15.37 8.10 -11.22
N VAL A 13 15.90 8.40 -10.03
CA VAL A 13 15.14 8.30 -8.77
C VAL A 13 13.98 9.30 -8.73
N ILE A 14 14.22 10.55 -9.11
CA ILE A 14 13.16 11.57 -9.17
C ILE A 14 12.11 11.19 -10.22
N ALA A 15 12.53 10.73 -11.40
CA ALA A 15 11.63 10.25 -12.43
C ALA A 15 10.85 9.01 -11.95
N PHE A 16 11.49 8.07 -11.26
CA PHE A 16 10.83 6.90 -10.70
C PHE A 16 9.79 7.26 -9.63
N ILE A 17 10.08 8.24 -8.75
CA ILE A 17 9.13 8.71 -7.74
C ILE A 17 7.99 9.51 -8.39
N GLY A 18 8.30 10.39 -9.35
CA GLY A 18 7.32 11.26 -10.01
C GLY A 18 6.42 10.54 -11.01
N PHE A 19 6.96 9.59 -11.79
CA PHE A 19 6.19 8.74 -12.70
C PHE A 19 5.66 7.48 -12.03
N GLY A 20 6.20 7.09 -10.87
CA GLY A 20 5.77 5.92 -10.11
C GLY A 20 4.28 5.98 -9.78
N ASP A 21 3.75 7.15 -9.44
CA ASP A 21 2.33 7.34 -9.14
C ASP A 21 1.41 7.13 -10.36
N GLN A 22 1.94 7.34 -11.57
CA GLN A 22 1.22 7.18 -12.84
C GLN A 22 1.38 5.76 -13.43
N VAL A 23 2.46 5.06 -13.08
CA VAL A 23 2.77 3.67 -13.49
C VAL A 23 2.19 2.64 -12.52
N LEU A 24 1.94 3.01 -11.26
CA LEU A 24 1.26 2.14 -10.31
C LEU A 24 -0.24 2.11 -10.65
N PRO A 25 -0.75 1.02 -11.25
CA PRO A 25 -2.16 0.95 -11.57
C PRO A 25 -2.95 0.79 -10.26
N ARG A 26 -4.27 0.73 -10.38
CA ARG A 26 -5.22 0.60 -9.26
C ARG A 26 -5.07 -0.63 -8.31
N PRO A 27 -4.17 -1.64 -8.45
CA PRO A 27 -4.01 -2.67 -7.43
C PRO A 27 -3.50 -2.19 -6.07
N ILE A 28 -3.02 -0.95 -5.94
CA ILE A 28 -2.59 -0.41 -4.64
C ILE A 28 -3.74 -0.45 -3.62
N GLY A 29 -5.00 -0.36 -4.05
CA GLY A 29 -6.14 -0.54 -3.14
C GLY A 29 -6.11 -1.89 -2.41
N ARG A 30 -5.79 -2.98 -3.13
CA ARG A 30 -5.76 -4.35 -2.57
C ARG A 30 -4.59 -4.57 -1.63
N TYR A 31 -3.40 -4.11 -2.01
CA TYR A 31 -2.22 -4.17 -1.14
C TYR A 31 -2.34 -3.22 0.05
N SER A 32 -2.99 -2.06 -0.10
CA SER A 32 -3.24 -1.14 1.01
C SER A 32 -4.20 -1.74 2.02
N LEU A 33 -5.27 -2.41 1.58
CA LEU A 33 -6.18 -3.13 2.47
C LEU A 33 -5.45 -4.27 3.18
N GLN A 34 -4.74 -5.13 2.45
CA GLN A 34 -4.00 -6.24 3.05
C GLN A 34 -2.90 -5.77 4.02
N ALA A 35 -2.19 -4.69 3.69
CA ALA A 35 -1.18 -4.09 4.57
C ALA A 35 -1.83 -3.49 5.83
N ARG A 36 -2.96 -2.78 5.69
CA ARG A 36 -3.73 -2.26 6.83
C ARG A 36 -4.20 -3.40 7.74
N THR A 37 -4.76 -4.47 7.19
CA THR A 37 -5.20 -5.63 7.97
C THR A 37 -4.03 -6.32 8.67
N SER A 38 -2.88 -6.44 8.01
CA SER A 38 -1.68 -7.05 8.59
C SER A 38 -1.10 -6.19 9.72
N ILE A 39 -1.10 -4.86 9.56
CA ILE A 39 -0.68 -3.90 10.59
C ILE A 39 -1.66 -3.92 11.76
N ASP A 40 -2.97 -3.95 11.49
CA ASP A 40 -4.00 -4.02 12.53
C ASP A 40 -3.86 -5.32 13.34
N GLN A 41 -3.65 -6.47 12.67
CA GLN A 41 -3.39 -7.74 13.35
C GLN A 41 -2.10 -7.72 14.17
N MET A 42 -1.04 -7.13 13.65
CA MET A 42 0.21 -6.95 14.40
C MET A 42 -0.01 -6.08 15.65
N MET A 43 -0.73 -4.96 15.51
CA MET A 43 -1.00 -4.04 16.62
C MET A 43 -1.93 -4.64 17.68
N ILE A 44 -2.94 -5.42 17.28
CA ILE A 44 -3.81 -6.16 18.20
C ILE A 44 -3.00 -7.18 19.02
N ASN A 45 -2.04 -7.87 18.38
CA ASN A 45 -1.19 -8.85 19.07
C ASN A 45 -0.20 -8.18 20.05
N LEU A 46 0.27 -6.97 19.74
CA LEU A 46 1.16 -6.20 20.60
C LEU A 46 0.41 -5.47 21.73
N PHE A 47 -0.84 -5.06 21.49
CA PHE A 47 -1.66 -4.28 22.42
C PHE A 47 -3.11 -4.82 22.46
N PRO A 48 -3.37 -5.92 23.21
CA PRO A 48 -4.65 -6.63 23.17
C PRO A 48 -5.85 -5.83 23.71
N THR A 49 -5.59 -4.74 24.45
CA THR A 49 -6.63 -3.81 24.94
C THR A 49 -7.02 -2.74 23.93
N TRP A 50 -6.27 -2.53 22.86
CA TRP A 50 -6.57 -1.50 21.87
C TRP A 50 -7.54 -2.02 20.80
N LYS A 51 -8.76 -1.47 20.80
CA LYS A 51 -9.78 -1.76 19.79
C LYS A 51 -10.03 -0.53 18.91
N PRO A 52 -9.26 -0.35 17.82
CA PRO A 52 -9.54 0.71 16.87
C PRO A 52 -10.92 0.47 16.22
N LYS A 53 -11.79 1.48 16.23
CA LYS A 53 -13.08 1.45 15.52
C LYS A 53 -12.85 1.88 14.08
N ASN A 54 -12.98 0.96 13.13
CA ASN A 54 -12.87 1.28 11.70
C ASN A 54 -14.22 1.81 11.15
N PRO A 55 -14.30 3.09 10.76
CA PRO A 55 -15.53 3.68 10.22
C PRO A 55 -15.85 3.21 8.79
N ASN A 56 -14.88 2.67 8.07
CA ASN A 56 -15.00 2.24 6.68
C ASN A 56 -15.26 0.74 6.51
N ALA A 57 -15.43 0.00 7.62
CA ALA A 57 -15.59 -1.45 7.60
C ALA A 57 -16.66 -1.93 6.61
N ARG A 58 -17.80 -1.23 6.53
CA ARG A 58 -18.88 -1.54 5.57
C ARG A 58 -18.42 -1.51 4.10
N THR A 59 -17.57 -0.56 3.76
CA THR A 59 -17.04 -0.42 2.39
C THR A 59 -15.99 -1.48 2.11
N GLU A 60 -15.16 -1.81 3.11
CA GLU A 60 -14.16 -2.86 3.01
C GLU A 60 -14.80 -4.24 2.82
N ASP A 61 -15.88 -4.54 3.56
CA ASP A 61 -16.64 -5.78 3.41
C ASP A 61 -17.24 -5.91 2.00
N ALA A 62 -17.79 -4.81 1.45
CA ALA A 62 -18.34 -4.79 0.10
C ALA A 62 -17.26 -5.00 -0.97
N LEU A 63 -16.07 -4.43 -0.77
CA LEU A 63 -14.91 -4.64 -1.65
C LEU A 63 -14.44 -6.10 -1.59
N GLN A 64 -14.32 -6.68 -0.40
CA GLN A 64 -13.94 -8.09 -0.23
C GLN A 64 -14.92 -9.06 -0.92
N GLN A 65 -16.23 -8.83 -0.78
CA GLN A 65 -17.25 -9.66 -1.43
C GLN A 65 -17.21 -9.55 -2.96
N THR A 66 -16.92 -8.36 -3.48
CA THR A 66 -16.78 -8.13 -4.93
C THR A 66 -15.52 -8.79 -5.48
N GLU A 67 -14.46 -8.86 -4.68
CA GLU A 67 -13.18 -9.47 -5.05
C GLU A 67 -13.18 -11.00 -4.95
N GLN A 68 -13.83 -11.60 -3.95
CA GLN A 68 -13.94 -13.06 -3.83
C GLN A 68 -14.86 -13.70 -4.88
N LYS A 69 -15.78 -12.92 -5.48
CA LYS A 69 -16.70 -13.39 -6.52
C LYS A 69 -16.11 -13.37 -7.94
N ARG A 70 -14.90 -12.84 -8.13
CA ARG A 70 -14.25 -12.69 -9.44
C ARG A 70 -13.17 -13.73 -9.65
#